data_AF-A0A965HR32-F1
#
_entry.id   AF-A0A965HR32-F1
#
_cell.length_a   1.000
_cell.length_b   1.000
_cell.length_c   1.000
_cell.angle_alpha   90.00
_cell.angle_beta   90.00
_cell.angle_gamma   90.00
#
_symmetry.space_group_name_H-M   'P 1'
#
loop_
_entity.id
_entity.type
_entity.pdbx_description
1 polymer ?
#
loop_
_entity_poly.entity_id
_entity_poly.type
_entity_poly.pdbx_seq_one_letter_code
_entity_poly.pdbx_strand_id
1 'polypeptide(L)'
;MLGGSTHPGEERILAAMVGRLIKKHPQLRLMLVPRHVERTGSIMQELAGTGLRVVRRSEVDRGGEMDPDILLVDTTGELRDLYPTADLVFIGKTVTGTGGQNFLEAARHGRAIVAGPHMENFMTLRREFEEAQAIRVAGSATELEGEVDRLLENQEERSCLGRRALECFQGHLGAGKRCAEILAQKISQAERVTRQT
;
A
#
# COMPACT_ATOMS: atom_id res chain seq x y z
N MET A 1 -2.78 8.80 -5.38
CA MET A 1 -2.56 7.34 -5.21
C MET A 1 -1.18 7.09 -4.64
N LEU A 2 -1.02 6.04 -3.82
CA LEU A 2 0.27 5.58 -3.29
C LEU A 2 0.58 4.15 -3.78
N GLY A 3 1.73 3.92 -4.40
CA GLY A 3 2.30 2.58 -4.62
C GLY A 3 3.29 2.26 -3.51
N GLY A 4 2.89 1.45 -2.53
CA GLY A 4 3.67 1.17 -1.34
C GLY A 4 4.51 -0.10 -1.44
N SER A 5 5.81 0.01 -1.14
CA SER A 5 6.76 -1.11 -1.15
C SER A 5 6.85 -1.85 -2.50
N THR A 6 6.92 -1.10 -3.60
CA THR A 6 6.98 -1.66 -4.97
C THR A 6 8.28 -2.41 -5.25
N HIS A 7 8.20 -3.33 -6.20
CA HIS A 7 9.29 -4.20 -6.66
C HIS A 7 9.50 -4.13 -8.17
N PRO A 8 10.66 -4.65 -8.67
CA PRO A 8 11.00 -4.60 -10.08
C PRO A 8 9.85 -4.97 -11.02
N GLY A 9 9.60 -4.09 -11.98
CA GLY A 9 8.54 -4.21 -12.98
C GLY A 9 7.20 -3.58 -12.56
N GLU A 10 6.87 -3.50 -11.28
CA GLU A 10 5.62 -2.87 -10.82
C GLU A 10 5.66 -1.36 -11.04
N GLU A 11 6.82 -0.74 -10.88
CA GLU A 11 6.98 0.71 -11.07
C GLU A 11 6.59 1.13 -12.49
N ARG A 12 7.03 0.37 -13.50
CA ARG A 12 6.71 0.62 -14.90
C ARG A 12 5.23 0.36 -15.21
N ILE A 13 4.64 -0.68 -14.62
CA ILE A 13 3.21 -1.00 -14.77
C ILE A 13 2.36 0.16 -14.23
N LEU A 14 2.66 0.61 -13.00
CA LEU A 14 1.95 1.70 -12.36
C LEU A 14 2.13 3.02 -13.12
N ALA A 15 3.34 3.34 -13.57
CA ALA A 15 3.58 4.55 -14.36
C ALA A 15 2.82 4.53 -15.69
N ALA A 16 2.82 3.39 -16.41
CA ALA A 16 2.09 3.26 -17.67
C ALA A 16 0.57 3.41 -17.47
N MET A 17 0.03 2.83 -16.39
CA MET A 17 -1.38 3.00 -15.99
C MET A 17 -1.69 4.47 -15.69
N VAL A 18 -0.88 5.13 -14.87
CA VAL A 18 -1.04 6.56 -14.53
C VAL A 18 -1.02 7.44 -15.78
N GLY A 19 -0.09 7.21 -16.72
CA GLY A 19 -0.03 7.97 -17.96
C GLY A 19 -1.25 7.82 -18.86
N ARG A 20 -1.99 6.71 -18.76
CA ARG A 20 -3.30 6.57 -19.40
C ARG A 20 -4.40 7.27 -18.61
N LEU A 21 -4.47 7.02 -17.31
CA LEU A 21 -5.54 7.51 -16.44
C LEU A 21 -5.52 9.02 -16.22
N ILE A 22 -4.36 9.69 -16.24
CA ILE A 22 -4.27 11.16 -16.07
C ILE A 22 -5.08 11.91 -17.14
N LYS A 23 -5.26 11.34 -18.33
CA LYS A 23 -6.07 11.95 -19.40
C LYS A 23 -7.55 12.09 -19.01
N LYS A 24 -8.04 11.17 -18.19
CA LYS A 24 -9.41 11.13 -17.67
C LYS A 24 -9.52 11.74 -16.28
N HIS A 25 -8.46 11.62 -15.48
CA HIS A 25 -8.34 12.08 -14.10
C HIS A 25 -7.15 13.04 -13.95
N PRO A 26 -7.26 14.32 -14.34
CA PRO A 26 -6.11 15.25 -14.34
C PRO A 26 -5.49 15.50 -12.96
N GLN A 27 -6.23 15.24 -11.88
CA GLN A 27 -5.75 15.35 -10.50
C GLN A 27 -5.05 14.08 -10.01
N LEU A 28 -5.01 13.01 -10.80
CA LEU A 28 -4.30 11.79 -10.44
C LEU A 28 -2.80 12.09 -10.32
N ARG A 29 -2.25 11.75 -9.16
CA ARG A 29 -0.83 11.80 -8.84
C ARG A 29 -0.43 10.47 -8.21
N LEU A 30 0.75 9.97 -8.53
CA LEU A 30 1.27 8.73 -7.96
C LEU A 30 2.48 9.03 -7.06
N MET A 31 2.35 8.72 -5.78
CA MET A 31 3.51 8.58 -4.90
C MET A 31 4.02 7.15 -5.03
N LEU A 32 5.25 6.99 -5.51
CA LEU A 32 5.87 5.69 -5.74
C LEU A 32 6.93 5.45 -4.66
N VAL A 33 6.73 4.42 -3.83
CA VAL A 33 7.61 4.09 -2.71
C VAL A 33 8.22 2.71 -2.94
N PRO A 34 9.44 2.63 -3.50
CA PRO A 34 10.11 1.37 -3.71
C PRO A 34 10.41 0.67 -2.38
N ARG A 35 10.38 -0.66 -2.37
CA ARG A 35 10.83 -1.42 -1.19
C ARG A 35 12.32 -1.19 -0.88
N HIS A 36 13.10 -0.93 -1.93
CA HIS A 36 14.54 -0.79 -1.92
C HIS A 36 14.90 0.59 -2.46
N VAL A 37 15.23 1.52 -1.57
CA VAL A 37 15.50 2.93 -1.90
C VAL A 37 16.70 3.07 -2.85
N GLU A 38 17.65 2.15 -2.78
CA GLU A 38 18.81 2.04 -3.67
C GLU A 38 18.43 1.86 -5.15
N ARG A 39 17.21 1.38 -5.44
CA ARG A 39 16.70 1.23 -6.82
C ARG A 39 16.18 2.51 -7.44
N THR A 40 16.02 3.59 -6.67
CA THR A 40 15.45 4.86 -7.16
C THR A 40 16.18 5.39 -8.40
N GLY A 41 17.50 5.21 -8.48
CA GLY A 41 18.29 5.54 -9.66
C GLY A 41 17.86 4.77 -10.91
N SER A 42 17.70 3.45 -10.83
CA SER A 42 17.25 2.63 -11.96
C SER A 42 15.79 2.92 -12.32
N ILE A 43 14.94 3.13 -11.32
CA ILE A 43 13.52 3.47 -11.53
C ILE A 43 13.40 4.79 -12.29
N MET A 44 14.17 5.82 -11.95
CA MET A 44 14.19 7.08 -12.72
C MET A 44 14.56 6.85 -14.19
N GLN A 45 15.52 5.96 -14.46
CA GLN A 45 15.90 5.61 -15.83
C GLN A 45 14.80 4.82 -16.55
N GLU A 46 14.17 3.86 -15.87
CA GLU A 46 13.06 3.06 -16.42
C GLU A 46 11.84 3.91 -16.75
N LEU A 47 11.59 4.96 -15.96
CA LEU A 47 10.48 5.88 -16.16
C LEU A 47 10.84 7.05 -17.09
N ALA A 48 12.12 7.18 -17.48
CA ALA A 48 12.54 8.14 -18.49
C ALA A 48 11.85 7.82 -19.83
N GLY A 49 11.34 8.84 -20.50
CA GLY A 49 10.65 8.68 -21.79
C GLY A 49 9.20 8.19 -21.69
N THR A 50 8.65 8.01 -20.49
CA THR A 50 7.19 7.79 -20.31
C THR A 50 6.35 9.03 -20.64
N GLY A 51 6.98 10.21 -20.74
CA GLY A 51 6.32 11.51 -20.91
C GLY A 51 5.71 12.05 -19.61
N LEU A 52 5.88 11.33 -18.49
CA LEU A 52 5.43 11.74 -17.17
C LEU A 52 6.51 12.58 -16.47
N ARG A 53 6.06 13.57 -15.71
CA ARG A 53 6.94 14.37 -14.84
C ARG A 53 7.21 13.57 -13.58
N VAL A 54 8.41 13.00 -13.49
CA VAL A 54 8.86 12.19 -12.35
C VAL A 54 9.86 13.01 -11.56
N VAL A 55 9.59 13.23 -10.28
CA VAL A 55 10.44 14.02 -9.37
C VAL A 55 10.77 13.19 -8.14
N ARG A 56 12.00 13.32 -7.63
CA ARG A 56 12.40 12.66 -6.39
C ARG A 56 11.92 13.44 -5.17
N ARG A 57 11.50 12.73 -4.11
CA ARG A 57 11.07 13.33 -2.85
C ARG A 57 12.14 14.24 -2.25
N SER A 58 13.41 13.84 -2.32
CA SER A 58 14.56 14.61 -1.82
C SER A 58 14.83 15.92 -2.59
N GLU A 59 14.33 16.04 -3.83
CA GLU A 59 14.46 17.25 -4.66
C GLU A 59 13.39 18.29 -4.29
N VAL A 60 12.22 17.85 -3.85
CA VAL A 60 11.13 18.75 -3.42
C VAL A 60 11.56 19.61 -2.23
N ASP A 61 12.25 19.04 -1.25
CA ASP A 61 12.76 19.78 -0.08
C ASP A 61 13.79 20.86 -0.45
N ARG A 62 14.36 20.79 -1.65
CA ARG A 62 15.35 21.73 -2.19
C ARG A 62 14.74 22.80 -3.10
N GLY A 63 13.41 22.92 -3.11
CA GLY A 63 12.69 23.84 -4.00
C GLY A 63 12.52 23.30 -5.42
N GLY A 64 12.49 21.98 -5.57
CA GLY A 64 12.19 21.31 -6.84
C GLY A 64 10.74 21.51 -7.31
N GLU A 65 10.37 20.87 -8.42
CA GLU A 65 9.02 20.94 -8.98
C GLU A 65 7.96 20.44 -7.98
N MET A 66 6.88 21.21 -7.82
CA MET A 66 5.88 21.01 -6.77
C MET A 66 4.63 20.24 -7.22
N ASP A 67 4.49 19.93 -8.52
CA ASP A 67 3.33 19.22 -9.06
C ASP A 67 3.72 18.08 -10.04
N PRO A 68 4.50 17.08 -9.59
CA PRO A 68 4.91 15.97 -10.46
C PRO A 68 3.79 14.97 -10.68
N ASP A 69 3.71 14.37 -11.87
CA ASP A 69 2.77 13.27 -12.13
C ASP A 69 3.10 12.04 -11.26
N ILE A 70 4.41 11.80 -11.05
CA ILE A 70 4.94 10.77 -10.15
C ILE A 70 5.95 11.39 -9.17
N LEU A 71 5.68 11.25 -7.88
CA LEU A 71 6.65 11.55 -6.82
C LEU A 71 7.34 10.24 -6.40
N LEU A 72 8.62 10.08 -6.75
CA LEU A 72 9.43 8.93 -6.36
C LEU A 72 10.04 9.18 -4.98
N VAL A 73 9.65 8.38 -3.99
CA VAL A 73 10.16 8.50 -2.62
C VAL A 73 11.51 7.80 -2.51
N ASP A 74 12.57 8.61 -2.46
CA ASP A 74 13.97 8.19 -2.43
C ASP A 74 14.62 8.31 -1.04
N THR A 75 13.79 8.21 -0.02
CA THR A 75 14.11 8.31 1.40
C THR A 75 13.53 7.11 2.16
N THR A 76 14.08 6.82 3.34
CA THR A 76 13.66 5.67 4.15
C THR A 76 12.74 6.08 5.30
N GLY A 77 11.86 5.17 5.72
CA GLY A 77 11.01 5.38 6.89
C GLY A 77 9.72 6.19 6.67
N GLU A 78 9.56 6.87 5.54
CA GLU A 78 8.40 7.76 5.32
C GLU A 78 7.10 7.02 5.01
N LEU A 79 7.14 5.79 4.50
CA LEU A 79 5.94 5.09 3.99
C LEU A 79 4.74 5.10 4.96
N ARG A 80 5.00 4.97 6.27
CA ARG A 80 3.95 4.99 7.29
C ARG A 80 3.19 6.31 7.30
N ASP A 81 3.90 7.42 7.16
CA ASP A 81 3.37 8.78 7.23
C ASP A 81 2.71 9.19 5.91
N LEU A 82 2.96 8.45 4.83
CA LEU A 82 2.36 8.66 3.52
C LEU A 82 1.03 7.93 3.32
N TYR A 83 0.74 6.85 4.07
CA TYR A 83 -0.56 6.17 3.94
C TYR A 83 -1.77 7.10 4.19
N PRO A 84 -1.78 7.97 5.22
CA PRO A 84 -2.91 8.88 5.47
C PRO A 84 -3.16 9.91 4.37
N THR A 85 -2.18 10.21 3.53
CA THR A 85 -2.30 11.23 2.49
C THR A 85 -2.87 10.67 1.18
N ALA A 86 -2.92 9.34 1.04
CA ALA A 86 -3.41 8.69 -0.16
C ALA A 86 -4.94 8.51 -0.14
N ASP A 87 -5.60 8.70 -1.29
CA ASP A 87 -6.99 8.27 -1.47
C ASP A 87 -7.12 6.75 -1.64
N LEU A 88 -6.13 6.15 -2.32
CA LEU A 88 -6.06 4.73 -2.62
C LEU A 88 -4.60 4.28 -2.67
N VAL A 89 -4.37 3.02 -2.29
CA VAL A 89 -3.05 2.44 -2.08
C VAL A 89 -2.94 1.15 -2.89
N PHE A 90 -1.91 1.06 -3.74
CA PHE A 90 -1.45 -0.18 -4.32
C PHE A 90 -0.37 -0.83 -3.44
N ILE A 91 -0.46 -2.14 -3.25
CA ILE A 91 0.47 -2.91 -2.42
C ILE A 91 1.48 -3.63 -3.32
N GLY A 92 2.76 -3.34 -3.16
CA GLY A 92 3.83 -3.90 -3.97
C GLY A 92 4.16 -5.37 -3.68
N LYS A 93 5.00 -5.95 -4.54
CA LYS A 93 5.31 -7.39 -4.67
C LYS A 93 4.13 -8.28 -5.08
N THR A 94 2.99 -7.70 -5.43
CA THR A 94 1.76 -8.45 -5.65
C THR A 94 1.49 -8.73 -7.12
N VAL A 95 2.15 -8.02 -8.04
CA VAL A 95 1.96 -8.21 -9.50
C VAL A 95 3.12 -8.96 -10.15
N THR A 96 4.37 -8.58 -9.87
CA THR A 96 5.56 -9.17 -10.53
C THR A 96 6.37 -10.08 -9.63
N GLY A 97 6.06 -10.11 -8.33
CA GLY A 97 6.78 -10.88 -7.33
C GLY A 97 5.94 -12.00 -6.75
N THR A 98 6.42 -12.55 -5.63
CA THR A 98 5.70 -13.54 -4.82
C THR A 98 5.74 -13.15 -3.34
N GLY A 99 4.68 -13.52 -2.63
CA GLY A 99 4.49 -13.29 -1.20
C GLY A 99 3.68 -12.02 -0.88
N GLY A 100 3.78 -10.96 -1.68
CA GLY A 100 3.15 -9.67 -1.37
C GLY A 100 3.84 -8.89 -0.24
N GLN A 101 3.36 -7.67 0.00
CA GLN A 101 3.78 -6.80 1.11
C GLN A 101 2.64 -6.54 2.10
N ASN A 102 2.98 -6.03 3.28
CA ASN A 102 2.01 -5.76 4.32
C ASN A 102 1.04 -4.64 3.91
N PHE A 103 -0.24 -5.00 3.80
CA PHE A 103 -1.33 -4.07 3.47
C PHE A 103 -2.10 -3.56 4.70
N LEU A 104 -1.83 -4.08 5.90
CA LEU A 104 -2.55 -3.69 7.12
C LEU A 104 -2.30 -2.23 7.53
N GLU A 105 -1.15 -1.64 7.17
CA GLU A 105 -0.93 -0.21 7.45
C GLU A 105 -1.85 0.69 6.60
N ALA A 106 -2.14 0.31 5.35
CA ALA A 106 -3.13 1.00 4.54
C ALA A 106 -4.54 0.83 5.13
N ALA A 107 -4.87 -0.39 5.58
CA ALA A 107 -6.14 -0.71 6.22
C ALA A 107 -6.34 0.09 7.52
N ARG A 108 -5.29 0.21 8.35
CA ARG A 108 -5.27 1.01 9.59
C ARG A 108 -5.65 2.47 9.37
N HIS A 109 -5.35 3.00 8.19
CA HIS A 109 -5.69 4.37 7.82
C HIS A 109 -7.00 4.49 7.04
N GLY A 110 -7.76 3.41 6.89
CA GLY A 110 -9.03 3.38 6.17
C GLY A 110 -8.91 3.69 4.68
N ARG A 111 -7.80 3.26 4.05
CA ARG A 111 -7.53 3.53 2.64
C ARG A 111 -8.04 2.41 1.76
N ALA A 112 -8.54 2.78 0.58
CA ALA A 112 -8.89 1.81 -0.44
C ALA A 112 -7.62 1.05 -0.87
N ILE A 113 -7.66 -0.27 -0.77
CA ILE A 113 -6.51 -1.13 -1.03
C ILE A 113 -6.72 -1.86 -2.35
N VAL A 114 -5.73 -1.76 -3.24
CA VAL A 114 -5.65 -2.53 -4.48
C VAL A 114 -4.35 -3.34 -4.49
N ALA A 115 -4.41 -4.57 -4.93
CA ALA A 115 -3.26 -5.47 -5.00
C ALA A 115 -3.34 -6.36 -6.25
N GLY A 116 -2.20 -6.91 -6.66
CA GLY A 116 -2.13 -8.04 -7.59
C GLY A 116 -2.39 -9.39 -6.91
N PRO A 117 -2.35 -10.50 -7.67
CA PRO A 117 -2.77 -11.81 -7.17
C PRO A 117 -1.77 -12.45 -6.17
N HIS A 118 -0.51 -12.00 -6.17
CA HIS A 118 0.58 -12.61 -5.40
C HIS A 118 0.66 -12.07 -3.97
N MET A 119 -0.18 -12.62 -3.09
CA MET A 119 -0.27 -12.25 -1.68
C MET A 119 -0.01 -13.45 -0.75
N GLU A 120 0.88 -14.36 -1.14
CA GLU A 120 1.08 -15.66 -0.50
C GLU A 120 1.47 -15.55 1.00
N ASN A 121 2.21 -14.52 1.40
CA ASN A 121 2.59 -14.28 2.80
C ASN A 121 1.40 -13.82 3.66
N PHE A 122 0.31 -13.39 3.04
CA PHE A 122 -0.85 -12.80 3.69
C PHE A 122 -2.16 -13.52 3.29
N MET A 123 -2.11 -14.78 2.83
CA MET A 123 -3.29 -15.48 2.28
C MET A 123 -4.50 -15.50 3.20
N THR A 124 -4.31 -15.76 4.49
CA THR A 124 -5.42 -15.75 5.46
C THR A 124 -6.06 -14.37 5.54
N LEU A 125 -5.24 -13.34 5.72
CA LEU A 125 -5.70 -11.94 5.77
C LEU A 125 -6.36 -11.51 4.46
N ARG A 126 -5.78 -11.90 3.32
CA ARG A 126 -6.33 -11.65 2.01
C ARG A 126 -7.75 -12.19 1.91
N ARG A 127 -7.97 -13.47 2.27
CA ARG A 127 -9.29 -14.11 2.19
C ARG A 127 -10.32 -13.38 3.04
N GLU A 128 -9.97 -13.07 4.29
CA GLU A 128 -10.87 -12.32 5.19
C GLU A 128 -11.22 -10.94 4.62
N PHE A 129 -10.23 -10.23 4.06
CA PHE A 129 -10.48 -8.92 3.44
C PHE A 129 -11.26 -9.04 2.12
N GLU A 130 -11.06 -10.09 1.32
CA GLU A 130 -11.85 -10.34 0.10
C GLU A 130 -13.32 -10.66 0.46
N GLU A 131 -13.56 -11.50 1.47
CA GLU A 131 -14.90 -11.84 1.98
C GLU A 131 -15.63 -10.61 2.52
N ALA A 132 -14.92 -9.73 3.23
CA ALA A 132 -15.44 -8.44 3.68
C ALA A 132 -15.50 -7.38 2.57
N GLN A 133 -15.15 -7.72 1.33
CA GLN A 133 -15.04 -6.78 0.21
C GLN A 133 -14.16 -5.55 0.53
N ALA A 134 -13.17 -5.70 1.39
CA ALA A 134 -12.30 -4.67 1.95
C ALA A 134 -11.00 -4.44 1.16
N ILE A 135 -10.74 -5.27 0.14
CA ILE A 135 -9.61 -5.15 -0.77
C ILE A 135 -10.07 -5.43 -2.21
N ARG A 136 -9.39 -4.86 -3.21
CA ARG A 136 -9.50 -5.25 -4.61
C ARG A 136 -8.24 -6.00 -5.03
N VAL A 137 -8.41 -7.20 -5.56
CA VAL A 137 -7.33 -8.03 -6.08
C VAL A 137 -7.52 -8.16 -7.58
N ALA A 138 -6.62 -7.56 -8.35
CA ALA A 138 -6.64 -7.59 -9.81
C ALA A 138 -5.70 -8.69 -10.32
N GLY A 139 -6.18 -9.55 -11.22
CA GLY A 139 -5.41 -10.65 -11.81
C GLY A 139 -4.49 -10.23 -12.95
N SER A 140 -4.66 -9.02 -13.49
CA SER A 140 -3.88 -8.49 -14.61
C SER A 140 -3.65 -6.98 -14.50
N ALA A 141 -2.72 -6.44 -15.30
CA ALA A 141 -2.50 -4.99 -15.38
C ALA A 141 -3.73 -4.24 -15.90
N THR A 142 -4.52 -4.85 -16.78
CA THR A 142 -5.77 -4.27 -17.30
C THR A 142 -6.85 -4.21 -16.22
N GLU A 143 -7.01 -5.29 -15.45
CA GLU A 143 -7.94 -5.30 -14.31
C GLU A 143 -7.50 -4.31 -13.24
N LEU A 144 -6.18 -4.20 -12.98
CA LEU A 144 -5.64 -3.23 -12.03
C LEU A 144 -6.00 -1.79 -12.44
N GLU A 145 -5.83 -1.46 -13.72
CA GLU A 145 -6.23 -0.16 -14.26
C GLU A 145 -7.73 0.08 -14.12
N GLY A 146 -8.56 -0.91 -14.44
CA GLY A 146 -10.01 -0.81 -14.31
C GLY A 146 -10.48 -0.57 -12.87
N GLU A 147 -9.91 -1.29 -11.90
CA GLU A 147 -10.21 -1.09 -10.48
C GLU A 147 -9.76 0.28 -10.00
N VAL A 148 -8.57 0.74 -10.40
CA VAL A 148 -8.09 2.09 -10.04
C VAL A 148 -8.97 3.16 -10.68
N ASP A 149 -9.30 3.07 -11.96
CA ASP A 149 -10.19 4.01 -12.66
C ASP A 149 -11.55 4.12 -11.97
N ARG A 150 -12.18 2.98 -11.68
CA ARG A 150 -13.46 2.91 -10.97
C ARG A 150 -13.41 3.57 -9.59
N LEU A 151 -12.34 3.31 -8.82
CA LEU A 151 -12.17 3.91 -7.50
C LEU A 151 -11.84 5.39 -7.57
N LEU A 152 -11.23 5.88 -8.65
CA LEU A 152 -11.01 7.30 -8.89
C LEU A 152 -12.32 8.02 -9.22
N GLU A 153 -13.17 7.42 -10.05
CA GLU A 153 -14.49 7.95 -10.41
C GLU A 153 -15.48 7.95 -9.25
N ASN A 154 -15.50 6.89 -8.44
CA ASN A 154 -16.51 6.70 -7.41
C ASN A 154 -15.92 6.87 -5.99
N GLN A 155 -15.99 8.10 -5.48
CA GLN A 155 -15.54 8.44 -4.13
C GLN A 155 -16.29 7.66 -3.03
N GLU A 156 -17.57 7.38 -3.21
CA GLU A 156 -18.37 6.62 -2.23
C GLU A 156 -17.89 5.18 -2.14
N GLU A 157 -17.70 4.52 -3.30
CA GLU A 157 -17.15 3.17 -3.36
C GLU A 157 -15.75 3.11 -2.73
N ARG A 158 -14.88 4.07 -3.07
CA ARG A 158 -13.54 4.20 -2.49
C ARG A 158 -13.57 4.35 -0.97
N SER A 159 -14.46 5.21 -0.45
CA SER A 159 -14.60 5.44 0.99
C SER A 159 -15.17 4.22 1.71
N CYS A 160 -16.13 3.52 1.09
CA CYS A 160 -16.73 2.32 1.63
C CYS A 160 -15.71 1.16 1.68
N LEU A 161 -14.91 1.00 0.64
CA LEU A 161 -13.80 0.04 0.60
C LEU A 161 -12.79 0.29 1.73
N GLY A 162 -12.35 1.55 1.88
CA GLY A 162 -11.44 1.94 2.95
C GLY A 162 -12.02 1.73 4.36
N ARG A 163 -13.31 2.01 4.56
CA ARG A 163 -13.99 1.76 5.84
C ARG A 163 -14.00 0.29 6.22
N ARG A 164 -14.37 -0.60 5.28
CA ARG A 164 -14.33 -2.05 5.52
C ARG A 164 -12.92 -2.54 5.81
N ALA A 165 -11.90 -1.98 5.14
CA ALA A 165 -10.51 -2.28 5.46
C ALA A 165 -10.13 -1.90 6.89
N LEU A 166 -10.57 -0.73 7.36
CA LEU A 166 -10.36 -0.30 8.74
C LEU A 166 -11.09 -1.20 9.75
N GLU A 167 -12.33 -1.58 9.47
CA GLU A 167 -13.11 -2.49 10.32
C GLU A 167 -12.44 -3.86 10.44
N CYS A 168 -11.98 -4.44 9.33
CA CYS A 168 -11.19 -5.68 9.33
C CYS A 168 -9.93 -5.52 10.19
N PHE A 169 -9.17 -4.44 10.00
CA PHE A 169 -7.97 -4.16 10.79
C PHE A 169 -8.26 -4.05 12.30
N GLN A 170 -9.35 -3.37 12.69
CA GLN A 170 -9.75 -3.23 14.10
C GLN A 170 -10.17 -4.57 14.71
N GLY A 171 -10.85 -5.43 13.96
CA GLY A 171 -11.16 -6.80 14.38
C GLY A 171 -9.90 -7.60 14.73
N HIS A 172 -8.81 -7.37 14.00
CA HIS A 172 -7.52 -8.04 14.19
C HIS A 172 -6.75 -7.53 15.42
N LEU A 173 -6.79 -6.21 15.69
CA LEU A 173 -6.24 -5.66 16.93
C LEU A 173 -6.88 -6.28 18.18
N GLY A 174 -8.17 -6.59 18.12
CA GLY A 174 -8.87 -7.29 19.20
C GLY A 174 -8.30 -8.68 19.49
N ALA A 175 -7.85 -9.41 18.47
CA ALA A 175 -7.20 -10.71 18.64
C ALA A 175 -5.79 -10.57 19.25
N GLY A 176 -4.99 -9.59 18.79
CA GLY A 176 -3.67 -9.31 19.33
C GLY A 176 -3.69 -8.92 20.81
N LYS A 177 -4.66 -8.08 21.22
CA LYS A 177 -4.84 -7.67 22.62
C LYS A 177 -5.14 -8.88 23.51
N ARG A 178 -6.05 -9.77 23.09
CA ARG A 178 -6.37 -11.01 23.82
C ARG A 178 -5.16 -11.92 23.98
N CYS A 179 -4.35 -12.09 22.93
CA CYS A 179 -3.10 -12.87 23.02
C CYS A 179 -2.11 -12.27 24.03
N ALA A 180 -1.93 -10.95 24.00
CA ALA A 180 -1.05 -10.26 24.95
C ALA A 180 -1.54 -10.41 26.40
N GLU A 181 -2.85 -10.29 26.63
CA GLU A 181 -3.47 -10.50 27.95
C GLU A 181 -3.23 -11.93 28.48
N ILE A 182 -3.42 -12.95 27.63
CA ILE A 182 -3.16 -14.36 27.99
C ILE A 182 -1.69 -14.59 28.34
N LEU A 183 -0.77 -14.03 27.56
CA LEU A 183 0.67 -14.14 27.82
C LEU A 183 1.06 -13.45 29.13
N ALA A 184 0.56 -12.23 29.37
CA ALA A 184 0.80 -11.50 30.60
C ALA A 184 0.29 -12.27 31.84
N GLN A 185 -0.89 -12.90 31.74
CA GLN A 185 -1.42 -13.76 32.78
C GLN A 185 -0.54 -14.98 33.05
N LYS A 186 -0.08 -15.67 32.00
CA LYS A 186 0.80 -16.85 32.14
C LYS A 186 2.15 -16.50 32.74
N ILE A 187 2.76 -15.38 32.33
CA ILE A 187 4.02 -14.88 32.91
C ILE A 187 3.82 -14.57 34.40
N SER A 188 2.75 -13.85 34.76
CA SER A 188 2.45 -13.51 36.16
C SER A 188 2.19 -14.75 37.04
N GLN A 189 1.61 -15.81 36.48
CA GLN A 189 1.41 -17.08 37.19
C GLN A 189 2.72 -17.84 37.39
N ALA A 190 3.60 -17.88 36.38
CA ALA A 190 4.90 -18.52 36.49
C ALA A 190 5.80 -17.84 37.56
N GLU A 191 5.82 -16.51 37.59
CA GLU A 191 6.59 -15.75 38.59
C GLU A 191 6.12 -15.98 40.04
N ARG A 192 4.82 -16.23 40.25
CA ARG A 192 4.27 -16.56 41.57
C ARG A 192 4.68 -17.95 42.05
N VAL A 193 4.80 -18.92 41.14
CA VAL A 193 5.23 -20.28 41.46
C VAL A 193 6.72 -20.30 41.83
N THR A 194 7.57 -19.55 41.10
CA THR A 194 9.02 -19.47 41.37
C THR A 194 9.37 -18.76 42.68
N ARG A 195 8.50 -17.90 43.22
CA ARG A 195 8.71 -17.22 44.52
C ARG A 195 8.24 -18.04 45.74
N GLN A 196 7.58 -19.18 45.53
CA GLN A 196 7.06 -20.06 46.59
C GLN A 196 7.88 -21.35 46.77
N THR A 197 8.89 -21.56 45.94
CA THR A 197 9.91 -22.63 46.03
C THR A 197 11.25 -22.03 46.44
#